data_AF-A0A919AYR2-F1
#
_entry.id   AF-A0A919AYR2-F1
#
_cell.length_a   1.000
_cell.length_b   1.000
_cell.length_c   1.000
_cell.angle_alpha   90.00
_cell.angle_beta   90.00
_cell.angle_gamma   90.00
#
_symmetry.space_group_name_H-M   'P 1'
#
loop_
_entity.id
_entity.type
_entity.pdbx_description
1 polymer ?
#
loop_
_entity_poly.entity_id
_entity_poly.type
_entity_poly.pdbx_seq_one_letter_code
_entity_poly.pdbx_strand_id
1 'polypeptide(L)'
;MSSVPRASTRRRYLMCPPTYYRVTYSINPWMDPGKPVDLPLALAQWEELRDRYRALGHTVEELAPRPDLPDMVFAANGATVVDGKVLGARFAHPERWAEATAHLEWFRSHGYAQVREPQHINEGEGDFAVTATWLLAGRGFRSSPLSHPEAQEFFGRPVIGLDLVDPRYYHLDTALCVLDDARDEIMYYPGAFSPGSREVLRRLFPDALIATGDDAAALGLNAVSDGRHVLLPQAAVGLFGPLRERGFEPVGMDLGELLKGGGSVKCCTQELRE
;
A
#
# COMPACT_ATOMS: atom_id res chain seq x y z
N MET A 1 -2.06 23.40 -23.66
CA MET A 1 -0.63 23.01 -23.67
C MET A 1 -0.60 21.51 -23.80
N SER A 2 0.05 20.96 -24.83
CA SER A 2 0.17 19.52 -25.04
C SER A 2 1.00 18.95 -23.88
N SER A 3 0.36 18.28 -22.92
CA SER A 3 1.08 17.60 -21.84
C SER A 3 1.96 16.51 -22.46
N VAL A 4 3.19 16.39 -21.98
CA VAL A 4 4.05 15.26 -22.34
C VAL A 4 3.31 13.98 -21.95
N PRO A 5 3.12 13.01 -22.87
CA PRO A 5 2.42 11.77 -22.56
C PRO A 5 3.06 11.08 -21.35
N ARG A 6 2.23 10.57 -20.42
CA ARG A 6 2.73 9.74 -19.32
C ARG A 6 3.25 8.41 -19.87
N ALA A 7 4.34 7.93 -19.29
CA ALA A 7 4.92 6.63 -19.61
C ALA A 7 4.74 5.70 -18.41
N SER A 8 4.38 4.45 -18.67
CA SER A 8 4.40 3.41 -17.64
C SER A 8 5.84 2.95 -17.39
N THR A 9 6.17 2.70 -16.13
CA THR A 9 7.42 2.07 -15.72
C THR A 9 7.14 0.63 -15.35
N ARG A 10 7.91 -0.31 -15.90
CA ARG A 10 7.76 -1.73 -15.55
C ARG A 10 8.11 -1.95 -14.08
N ARG A 11 7.17 -2.47 -13.30
CA ARG A 11 7.36 -2.79 -11.88
C ARG A 11 7.50 -4.28 -11.63
N ARG A 12 8.05 -4.61 -10.45
CA ARG A 12 8.05 -5.97 -9.86
C ARG A 12 7.26 -5.90 -8.55
N TYR A 13 6.29 -6.79 -8.39
CA TYR A 13 5.44 -6.87 -7.21
C TYR A 13 5.58 -8.20 -6.52
N LEU A 14 5.45 -8.21 -5.19
CA LEU A 14 5.19 -9.38 -4.38
C LEU A 14 3.72 -9.35 -3.94
N MET A 15 3.03 -10.46 -4.16
CA MET A 15 1.65 -10.69 -3.71
C MET A 15 1.55 -12.04 -3.01
N CYS A 16 0.52 -12.26 -2.20
CA CYS A 16 0.26 -13.56 -1.57
C CYS A 16 -1.16 -14.03 -1.93
N PRO A 17 -1.34 -15.23 -2.51
CA PRO A 17 -2.67 -15.74 -2.82
C PRO A 17 -3.56 -15.83 -1.56
N PRO A 18 -4.86 -15.53 -1.65
CA PRO A 18 -5.77 -15.56 -0.50
C PRO A 18 -6.22 -16.98 -0.11
N THR A 19 -5.43 -18.03 -0.35
CA THR A 19 -5.82 -19.45 -0.18
C THR A 19 -6.41 -19.77 1.20
N TYR A 20 -5.98 -19.07 2.24
CA TYR A 20 -6.45 -19.26 3.62
C TYR A 20 -7.11 -18.01 4.22
N TYR A 21 -7.41 -17.01 3.38
CA TYR A 21 -7.95 -15.73 3.79
C TYR A 21 -9.33 -15.89 4.45
N ARG A 22 -9.50 -15.20 5.57
CA ARG A 22 -10.73 -15.18 6.37
C ARG A 22 -10.65 -14.02 7.36
N VAL A 23 -11.80 -13.43 7.67
CA VAL A 23 -11.92 -12.41 8.72
C VAL A 23 -12.39 -13.09 10.00
N THR A 24 -11.45 -13.50 10.86
CA THR A 24 -11.74 -14.23 12.11
C THR A 24 -11.55 -13.41 13.39
N TYR A 25 -11.06 -12.17 13.26
CA TYR A 25 -10.83 -11.22 14.34
C TYR A 25 -11.04 -9.80 13.79
N SER A 26 -11.00 -8.79 14.67
CA SER A 26 -11.16 -7.39 14.28
C SER A 26 -10.03 -6.56 14.88
N ILE A 27 -9.12 -6.11 14.02
CA ILE A 27 -7.97 -5.25 14.36
C ILE A 27 -8.01 -3.92 13.59
N ASN A 28 -9.11 -3.64 12.90
CA ASN A 28 -9.42 -2.37 12.25
C ASN A 28 -10.95 -2.20 12.10
N PRO A 29 -11.46 -0.98 11.85
CA PRO A 29 -12.90 -0.71 11.78
C PRO A 29 -13.66 -1.38 10.62
N TRP A 30 -12.96 -1.91 9.62
CA TRP A 30 -13.57 -2.56 8.45
C TRP A 30 -13.85 -4.04 8.69
N MET A 31 -13.07 -4.67 9.57
CA MET A 31 -13.19 -6.09 9.89
C MET A 31 -14.42 -6.37 10.75
N ASP A 32 -15.35 -7.14 10.17
CA ASP A 32 -16.55 -7.66 10.83
C ASP A 32 -16.54 -9.19 10.76
N PRO A 33 -16.15 -9.90 11.84
CA PRO A 33 -16.15 -11.37 11.88
C PRO A 33 -17.53 -12.00 11.66
N GLY A 34 -18.62 -11.22 11.76
CA GLY A 34 -19.98 -11.66 11.44
C GLY A 34 -20.27 -11.72 9.92
N LYS A 35 -19.39 -11.17 9.08
CA LYS A 35 -19.51 -11.18 7.61
C LYS A 35 -18.49 -12.15 7.01
N PRO A 36 -18.91 -13.37 6.65
CA PRO A 36 -17.97 -14.34 6.09
C PRO A 36 -17.41 -13.86 4.74
N VAL A 37 -16.18 -14.30 4.48
CA VAL A 37 -15.51 -14.14 3.18
C VAL A 37 -15.98 -15.26 2.24
N ASP A 38 -16.37 -14.90 1.02
CA ASP A 38 -16.52 -15.82 -0.10
C ASP A 38 -15.12 -16.08 -0.67
N LEU A 39 -14.51 -17.20 -0.26
CA LEU A 39 -13.13 -17.51 -0.60
C LEU A 39 -12.91 -17.73 -2.13
N PRO A 40 -13.78 -18.47 -2.86
CA PRO A 40 -13.71 -18.53 -4.31
C PRO A 40 -13.75 -17.15 -4.98
N LEU A 41 -14.63 -16.25 -4.53
CA LEU A 41 -14.70 -14.89 -5.06
C LEU A 41 -13.46 -14.07 -4.71
N ALA A 42 -12.96 -14.15 -3.48
CA ALA A 42 -11.73 -13.48 -3.06
C ALA A 42 -10.52 -13.91 -3.91
N LEU A 43 -10.42 -15.20 -4.21
CA LEU A 43 -9.39 -15.73 -5.10
C LEU A 43 -9.53 -15.17 -6.51
N ALA A 44 -10.74 -15.21 -7.10
CA ALA A 44 -10.97 -14.68 -8.44
C ALA A 44 -10.65 -13.17 -8.54
N GLN A 45 -11.04 -12.39 -7.53
CA GLN A 45 -10.74 -10.95 -7.44
C GLN A 45 -9.23 -10.67 -7.32
N TRP A 46 -8.52 -11.46 -6.52
CA TRP A 46 -7.07 -11.35 -6.37
C TRP A 46 -6.33 -11.77 -7.65
N GLU A 47 -6.78 -12.84 -8.32
CA GLU A 47 -6.20 -13.30 -9.59
C GLU A 47 -6.40 -12.28 -10.71
N GLU A 48 -7.57 -11.63 -10.79
CA GLU A 48 -7.80 -10.53 -11.74
C GLU A 48 -6.82 -9.37 -11.49
N LEU A 49 -6.53 -9.02 -10.24
CA LEU A 49 -5.52 -8.00 -9.93
C LEU A 49 -4.11 -8.42 -10.41
N ARG A 50 -3.69 -9.63 -10.06
CA ARG A 50 -2.40 -10.20 -10.47
C ARG A 50 -2.27 -10.22 -12.00
N ASP A 51 -3.30 -10.70 -12.68
CA ASP A 51 -3.28 -10.90 -14.11
C ASP A 51 -3.37 -9.56 -14.86
N ARG A 52 -4.05 -8.55 -14.28
CA ARG A 52 -4.00 -7.17 -14.75
C ARG A 52 -2.58 -6.61 -14.70
N TYR A 53 -1.85 -6.81 -13.59
CA TYR A 53 -0.44 -6.38 -13.53
C TYR A 53 0.42 -7.06 -14.59
N ARG A 54 0.26 -8.37 -14.78
CA ARG A 54 0.99 -9.13 -15.81
C ARG A 54 0.67 -8.65 -17.22
N ALA A 55 -0.61 -8.37 -17.51
CA ALA A 55 -1.06 -7.84 -18.80
C ALA A 55 -0.49 -6.45 -19.09
N LEU A 56 -0.24 -5.64 -18.07
CA LEU A 56 0.43 -4.33 -18.17
C LEU A 56 1.97 -4.46 -18.28
N GLY A 57 2.51 -5.69 -18.31
CA GLY A 57 3.93 -5.97 -18.49
C GLY A 57 4.74 -6.02 -17.20
N HIS A 58 4.09 -5.94 -16.03
CA HIS A 58 4.77 -6.07 -14.75
C HIS A 58 5.10 -7.54 -14.42
N THR A 59 6.01 -7.72 -13.48
CA THR A 59 6.31 -9.04 -12.92
C THR A 59 5.63 -9.17 -11.57
N VAL A 60 4.97 -10.31 -11.32
CA VAL A 60 4.38 -10.62 -10.02
C VAL A 60 5.01 -11.89 -9.49
N GLU A 61 5.76 -11.75 -8.41
CA GLU A 61 6.23 -12.83 -7.57
C GLU A 61 5.17 -13.17 -6.51
N GLU A 62 5.15 -14.42 -6.08
CA GLU A 62 4.16 -14.91 -5.12
C GLU A 62 4.84 -15.39 -3.83
N LEU A 63 4.33 -14.91 -2.69
CA LEU A 63 4.62 -15.44 -1.36
C LEU A 63 3.70 -16.63 -1.09
N ALA A 64 4.26 -17.75 -0.62
CA ALA A 64 3.46 -18.91 -0.28
C ALA A 64 2.54 -18.62 0.94
N PRO A 65 1.22 -18.79 0.82
CA PRO A 65 0.29 -18.51 1.91
C PRO A 65 0.42 -19.57 3.01
N ARG A 66 0.16 -19.18 4.27
CA ARG A 66 0.18 -20.10 5.43
C ARG A 66 -1.22 -20.24 6.04
N PRO A 67 -1.68 -21.46 6.41
CA PRO A 67 -3.03 -21.70 6.92
C PRO A 67 -3.42 -20.90 8.17
N ASP A 68 -2.43 -20.59 9.01
CA ASP A 68 -2.54 -19.90 10.28
C ASP A 68 -2.49 -18.37 10.16
N LEU A 69 -2.14 -17.83 8.99
CA LEU A 69 -1.89 -16.40 8.77
C LEU A 69 -2.79 -15.84 7.65
N PRO A 70 -4.08 -15.58 7.94
CA PRO A 70 -5.04 -15.21 6.91
C PRO A 70 -4.77 -13.86 6.27
N ASP A 71 -4.13 -12.92 6.98
CA ASP A 71 -3.82 -11.58 6.49
C ASP A 71 -2.55 -11.51 5.64
N MET A 72 -1.87 -12.64 5.37
CA MET A 72 -0.71 -12.68 4.45
C MET A 72 -1.05 -12.18 3.05
N VAL A 73 -2.33 -12.25 2.64
CA VAL A 73 -2.82 -11.66 1.38
C VAL A 73 -2.45 -10.17 1.26
N PHE A 74 -2.36 -9.46 2.38
CA PHE A 74 -1.94 -8.05 2.46
C PHE A 74 -0.41 -7.93 2.50
N ALA A 75 0.22 -8.32 1.39
CA ALA A 75 1.67 -8.39 1.23
C ALA A 75 2.38 -7.04 1.42
N ALA A 76 1.70 -5.91 1.19
CA ALA A 76 2.29 -4.58 1.38
C ALA A 76 2.86 -4.37 2.78
N ASN A 77 2.31 -5.06 3.79
CA ASN A 77 2.70 -4.82 5.17
C ASN A 77 3.93 -5.61 5.63
N GLY A 78 4.48 -6.51 4.81
CA GLY A 78 5.54 -7.41 5.25
C GLY A 78 6.93 -6.80 5.31
N ALA A 79 7.19 -5.79 4.47
CA ALA A 79 8.44 -5.04 4.43
C ALA A 79 8.31 -3.77 3.58
N THR A 80 9.34 -2.94 3.58
CA THR A 80 9.52 -1.83 2.63
C THR A 80 10.82 -2.02 1.87
N VAL A 81 10.78 -1.81 0.56
CA VAL A 81 11.95 -1.93 -0.32
C VAL A 81 12.28 -0.59 -0.96
N VAL A 82 13.55 -0.17 -0.85
CA VAL A 82 14.09 1.04 -1.48
C VAL A 82 15.49 0.73 -1.98
N ASP A 83 15.73 0.92 -3.28
CA ASP A 83 17.04 0.75 -3.94
C ASP A 83 17.70 -0.61 -3.58
N GLY A 84 16.89 -1.70 -3.64
CA GLY A 84 17.32 -3.06 -3.32
C GLY A 84 17.56 -3.37 -1.83
N LYS A 85 17.35 -2.39 -0.93
CA LYS A 85 17.44 -2.57 0.53
C LYS A 85 16.06 -2.90 1.09
N VAL A 86 15.99 -3.83 2.03
CA VAL A 86 14.73 -4.33 2.61
C VAL A 86 14.71 -4.08 4.11
N LEU A 87 13.73 -3.30 4.58
CA LEU A 87 13.40 -3.20 6.00
C LEU A 87 12.17 -4.07 6.26
N GLY A 88 12.32 -5.10 7.10
CA GLY A 88 11.20 -5.94 7.49
C GLY A 88 10.17 -5.18 8.34
N ALA A 89 8.97 -5.74 8.42
CA ALA A 89 7.93 -5.23 9.29
C ALA A 89 8.00 -5.81 10.72
N ARG A 90 7.51 -5.04 11.68
CA ARG A 90 7.22 -5.47 13.05
C ARG A 90 5.82 -5.00 13.37
N PHE A 91 4.86 -5.92 13.25
CA PHE A 91 3.44 -5.63 13.38
C PHE A 91 3.04 -5.19 14.79
N ALA A 92 2.08 -4.27 14.87
CA ALA A 92 1.52 -3.80 16.13
C ALA A 92 0.67 -4.89 16.82
N HIS A 93 0.03 -5.74 16.03
CA HIS A 93 -0.91 -6.77 16.48
C HIS A 93 -0.29 -8.18 16.45
N PRO A 94 -0.44 -8.97 17.54
CA PRO A 94 0.15 -10.31 17.64
C PRO A 94 -0.35 -11.29 16.59
N GLU A 95 -1.57 -11.11 16.10
CA GLU A 95 -2.19 -11.90 15.03
C GLU A 95 -1.32 -11.95 13.77
N ARG A 96 -0.55 -10.88 13.50
CA ARG A 96 0.29 -10.75 12.30
C ARG A 96 1.79 -10.94 12.54
N TRP A 97 2.24 -11.21 13.78
CA TRP A 97 3.68 -11.28 14.09
C TRP A 97 4.44 -12.33 13.27
N ALA A 98 3.84 -13.50 13.06
CA ALA A 98 4.47 -14.58 12.31
C ALA A 98 4.60 -14.27 10.80
N GLU A 99 3.79 -13.34 10.26
CA GLU A 99 3.87 -12.92 8.85
C GLU A 99 5.19 -12.20 8.55
N ALA A 100 5.73 -11.45 9.52
CA ALA A 100 7.01 -10.76 9.38
C ALA A 100 8.15 -11.74 9.09
N THR A 101 8.13 -12.90 9.76
CA THR A 101 9.13 -13.95 9.54
C THR A 101 9.01 -14.52 8.13
N ALA A 102 7.78 -14.82 7.67
CA ALA A 102 7.54 -15.35 6.33
C ALA A 102 8.04 -14.41 5.22
N HIS A 103 7.81 -13.11 5.34
CA HIS A 103 8.28 -12.11 4.37
C HIS A 103 9.81 -12.01 4.39
N LEU A 104 10.44 -11.92 5.56
CA LEU A 104 11.90 -11.83 5.66
C LEU A 104 12.60 -13.08 5.09
N GLU A 105 12.06 -14.27 5.34
CA GLU A 105 12.54 -15.53 4.73
C GLU A 105 12.43 -15.49 3.19
N TRP A 106 11.32 -14.97 2.67
CA TRP A 106 11.13 -14.77 1.23
C TRP A 106 12.21 -13.85 0.65
N PHE A 107 12.43 -12.66 1.22
CA PHE A 107 13.46 -11.74 0.74
C PHE A 107 14.87 -12.35 0.75
N ARG A 108 15.23 -13.02 1.85
CA ARG A 108 16.55 -13.68 2.00
C ARG A 108 16.75 -14.79 0.97
N SER A 109 15.70 -15.57 0.67
CA SER A 109 15.76 -16.65 -0.32
C SER A 109 15.76 -16.17 -1.78
N HIS A 110 15.33 -14.92 -2.04
CA HIS A 110 15.24 -14.33 -3.38
C HIS A 110 16.41 -13.37 -3.69
N GLY A 111 17.55 -13.52 -3.00
CA GLY A 111 18.81 -12.87 -3.35
C GLY A 111 18.98 -11.44 -2.85
N TYR A 112 18.09 -10.93 -2.00
CA TYR A 112 18.27 -9.63 -1.36
C TYR A 112 19.40 -9.70 -0.34
N ALA A 113 20.50 -8.99 -0.61
CA ALA A 113 21.68 -8.99 0.25
C ALA A 113 21.56 -8.06 1.48
N GLN A 114 20.76 -7.00 1.37
CA GLN A 114 20.61 -5.98 2.41
C GLN A 114 19.22 -6.06 3.05
N VAL A 115 19.02 -7.09 3.88
CA VAL A 115 17.77 -7.29 4.63
C VAL A 115 17.99 -6.94 6.11
N ARG A 116 17.22 -5.99 6.64
CA ARG A 116 17.26 -5.56 8.04
C ARG A 116 16.00 -5.98 8.78
N GLU A 117 16.20 -6.65 9.90
CA GLU A 117 15.14 -6.85 10.89
C GLU A 117 14.87 -5.52 11.62
N PRO A 118 13.60 -5.11 11.75
CA PRO A 118 13.24 -3.83 12.35
C PRO A 118 13.37 -3.84 13.87
N GLN A 119 13.82 -2.71 14.43
CA GLN A 119 13.86 -2.46 15.86
C GLN A 119 12.52 -1.93 16.37
N HIS A 120 11.86 -1.08 15.58
CA HIS A 120 10.60 -0.44 15.95
C HIS A 120 9.40 -0.95 15.15
N ILE A 121 8.21 -0.85 15.74
CA ILE A 121 6.96 -1.24 15.10
C ILE A 121 6.77 -0.43 13.82
N ASN A 122 6.62 -1.15 12.71
CA ASN A 122 6.29 -0.62 11.40
C ASN A 122 5.56 -1.70 10.60
N GLU A 123 4.62 -1.29 9.75
CA GLU A 123 3.83 -2.22 8.92
C GLU A 123 4.09 -2.02 7.43
N GLY A 124 5.38 -1.91 7.09
CA GLY A 124 5.89 -1.93 5.72
C GLY A 124 5.30 -0.83 4.83
N GLU A 125 5.06 -1.17 3.57
CA GLU A 125 4.45 -0.25 2.59
C GLU A 125 2.98 0.11 2.87
N GLY A 126 2.36 -0.50 3.88
CA GLY A 126 1.09 0.01 4.40
C GLY A 126 1.25 1.39 5.05
N ASP A 127 2.37 1.62 5.74
CA ASP A 127 2.65 2.89 6.42
C ASP A 127 3.82 3.67 5.83
N PHE A 128 4.61 3.06 4.95
CA PHE A 128 5.73 3.70 4.26
C PHE A 128 5.47 3.80 2.75
N ALA A 129 5.09 4.99 2.28
CA ALA A 129 4.95 5.29 0.86
C ALA A 129 6.26 5.86 0.30
N VAL A 130 6.81 5.20 -0.72
CA VAL A 130 8.10 5.54 -1.33
C VAL A 130 7.88 6.46 -2.52
N THR A 131 8.51 7.64 -2.51
CA THR A 131 8.63 8.53 -3.68
C THR A 131 10.10 8.59 -4.10
N ALA A 132 10.46 9.25 -5.21
CA ALA A 132 11.87 9.41 -5.58
C ALA A 132 12.66 10.19 -4.51
N THR A 133 12.08 11.26 -3.96
CA THR A 133 12.78 12.13 -3.00
C THR A 133 12.56 11.73 -1.54
N TRP A 134 11.39 11.18 -1.19
CA TRP A 134 10.94 11.02 0.20
C TRP A 134 10.51 9.59 0.50
N LEU A 135 10.56 9.24 1.79
CA LEU A 135 9.72 8.20 2.36
C LEU A 135 8.65 8.87 3.20
N LEU A 136 7.39 8.79 2.79
CA LEU A 136 6.27 9.29 3.58
C LEU A 136 5.87 8.21 4.59
N ALA A 137 5.78 8.57 5.86
CA ALA A 137 5.65 7.63 6.95
C ALA A 137 4.43 7.94 7.83
N GLY A 138 3.40 7.08 7.75
CA GLY A 138 2.20 7.14 8.58
C GLY A 138 2.49 6.77 10.03
N ARG A 139 1.87 7.48 10.96
CA ARG A 139 1.86 7.15 12.39
C ARG A 139 0.53 7.50 13.02
N GLY A 140 0.24 6.89 14.17
CA GLY A 140 -0.95 7.19 14.98
C GLY A 140 -1.73 5.94 15.39
N PHE A 141 -1.77 4.93 14.52
CA PHE A 141 -2.52 3.68 14.76
C PHE A 141 -1.63 2.44 14.77
N ARG A 142 -0.81 2.24 13.72
CA ARG A 142 0.01 1.04 13.55
C ARG A 142 1.49 1.33 13.77
N SER A 143 2.15 2.00 12.82
CA SER A 143 3.58 2.28 12.93
C SER A 143 3.93 3.26 14.05
N SER A 144 5.04 2.96 14.75
CA SER A 144 5.59 3.79 15.81
C SER A 144 6.35 4.98 15.24
N PRO A 145 6.26 6.20 15.82
CA PRO A 145 7.10 7.32 15.42
C PRO A 145 8.61 7.04 15.46
N LEU A 146 9.04 6.05 16.25
CA LEU A 146 10.43 5.63 16.37
C LEU A 146 10.95 4.86 15.14
N SER A 147 10.07 4.27 14.33
CA SER A 147 10.49 3.59 13.10
C SER A 147 10.89 4.56 11.99
N HIS A 148 10.48 5.82 12.07
CA HIS A 148 10.79 6.83 11.05
C HIS A 148 12.30 7.15 10.99
N PRO A 149 12.99 7.51 12.09
CA PRO A 149 14.44 7.70 12.04
C PRO A 149 15.19 6.39 11.73
N GLU A 150 14.69 5.23 12.14
CA GLU A 150 15.25 3.93 11.77
C GLU A 150 15.22 3.71 10.26
N ALA A 151 14.05 3.94 9.63
CA ALA A 151 13.89 3.84 8.18
C ALA A 151 14.79 4.87 7.46
N GLN A 152 14.90 6.09 7.97
CA GLN A 152 15.77 7.12 7.40
C GLN A 152 17.23 6.70 7.41
N GLU A 153 17.72 6.24 8.56
CA GLU A 153 19.10 5.79 8.73
C GLU A 153 19.40 4.56 7.85
N PHE A 154 18.44 3.64 7.76
CA PHE A 154 18.62 2.45 6.94
C PHE A 154 18.58 2.76 5.44
N PHE A 155 17.59 3.48 4.95
CA PHE A 155 17.42 3.72 3.52
C PHE A 155 18.25 4.89 2.98
N GLY A 156 18.71 5.81 3.84
CA GLY A 156 19.39 7.03 3.40
C GLY A 156 18.47 8.00 2.65
N ARG A 157 17.15 7.82 2.75
CA ARG A 157 16.12 8.67 2.13
C ARG A 157 15.41 9.48 3.22
N PRO A 158 15.23 10.80 3.07
CA PRO A 158 14.56 11.60 4.09
C PRO A 158 13.14 11.09 4.38
N VAL A 159 12.82 10.92 5.66
CA VAL A 159 11.52 10.38 6.10
C VAL A 159 10.64 11.51 6.62
N ILE A 160 9.44 11.63 6.05
CA ILE A 160 8.45 12.63 6.45
C ILE A 160 7.32 11.96 7.22
N GLY A 161 7.26 12.22 8.52
CA GLY A 161 6.20 11.70 9.39
C GLY A 161 4.85 12.40 9.18
N LEU A 162 3.78 11.61 9.03
CA LEU A 162 2.41 12.05 8.82
C LEU A 162 1.49 11.44 9.89
N ASP A 163 0.80 12.29 10.65
CA ASP A 163 -0.13 11.88 11.70
C ASP A 163 -1.50 11.56 11.11
N LEU A 164 -1.88 10.28 11.16
CA LEU A 164 -3.21 9.80 10.84
C LEU A 164 -4.14 10.01 12.04
N VAL A 165 -5.34 10.56 11.81
CA VAL A 165 -6.27 10.97 12.88
C VAL A 165 -7.63 10.27 12.82
N ASP A 166 -7.89 9.50 11.77
CA ASP A 166 -9.14 8.77 11.58
C ASP A 166 -8.85 7.26 11.51
N PRO A 167 -9.38 6.44 12.43
CA PRO A 167 -9.07 5.02 12.52
C PRO A 167 -9.57 4.21 11.32
N ARG A 168 -10.45 4.75 10.48
CA ARG A 168 -10.82 4.11 9.21
C ARG A 168 -9.65 4.08 8.24
N TYR A 169 -8.73 5.03 8.36
CA TYR A 169 -7.52 5.14 7.56
C TYR A 169 -6.28 4.85 8.42
N TYR A 170 -6.26 3.65 9.01
CA TYR A 170 -5.28 3.23 10.02
C TYR A 170 -3.87 2.97 9.46
N HIS A 171 -3.77 2.80 8.14
CA HIS A 171 -2.52 2.74 7.39
C HIS A 171 -2.41 3.91 6.40
N LEU A 172 -1.20 4.40 6.17
CA LEU A 172 -0.96 5.49 5.22
C LEU A 172 -1.52 5.18 3.81
N ASP A 173 -1.36 3.95 3.34
CA ASP A 173 -1.80 3.49 2.02
C ASP A 173 -3.33 3.48 1.84
N THR A 174 -4.11 3.69 2.90
CA THR A 174 -5.56 3.88 2.82
C THR A 174 -5.96 5.36 2.68
N ALA A 175 -5.02 6.28 2.88
CA ALA A 175 -5.22 7.73 2.87
C ALA A 175 -4.32 8.49 1.89
N LEU A 176 -3.31 7.83 1.31
CA LEU A 176 -2.36 8.42 0.37
C LEU A 176 -1.86 7.37 -0.63
N CYS A 177 -1.76 7.76 -1.89
CA CYS A 177 -1.16 6.96 -2.95
C CYS A 177 -0.09 7.79 -3.68
N VAL A 178 1.03 7.15 -3.99
CA VAL A 178 2.06 7.70 -4.89
C VAL A 178 1.65 7.38 -6.32
N LEU A 179 1.39 8.41 -7.12
CA LEU A 179 0.93 8.30 -8.50
C LEU A 179 2.09 8.27 -9.50
N ASP A 180 3.16 9.01 -9.24
CA ASP A 180 4.36 9.04 -10.08
C ASP A 180 5.55 9.30 -9.17
N ASP A 181 6.31 8.25 -8.85
CA ASP A 181 7.46 8.32 -7.95
C ASP A 181 8.55 9.24 -8.52
N ALA A 182 8.84 9.17 -9.82
CA ALA A 182 9.84 10.00 -10.48
C ALA A 182 9.51 11.51 -10.46
N ARG A 183 8.24 11.87 -10.28
CA ARG A 183 7.78 13.26 -10.16
C ARG A 183 7.34 13.62 -8.74
N ASP A 184 7.48 12.69 -7.79
CA ASP A 184 6.92 12.80 -6.44
C ASP A 184 5.42 13.18 -6.44
N GLU A 185 4.65 12.75 -7.45
CA GLU A 185 3.23 13.08 -7.56
C GLU A 185 2.41 12.13 -6.69
N ILE A 186 1.50 12.68 -5.88
CA ILE A 186 0.65 11.91 -4.98
C ILE A 186 -0.82 12.28 -5.13
N MET A 187 -1.68 11.39 -4.65
CA MET A 187 -3.05 11.73 -4.25
C MET A 187 -3.28 11.41 -2.78
N TYR A 188 -4.07 12.21 -2.09
CA TYR A 188 -4.37 11.96 -0.68
C TYR A 188 -5.75 12.49 -0.26
N TYR A 189 -6.26 11.96 0.86
CA TYR A 189 -7.51 12.41 1.48
C TYR A 189 -7.19 13.29 2.71
N PRO A 190 -7.42 14.61 2.67
CA PRO A 190 -7.02 15.49 3.76
C PRO A 190 -7.66 15.16 5.11
N GLY A 191 -8.88 14.60 5.12
CA GLY A 191 -9.60 14.29 6.36
C GLY A 191 -8.94 13.20 7.22
N ALA A 192 -8.02 12.41 6.64
CA ALA A 192 -7.28 11.39 7.38
C ALA A 192 -6.10 11.95 8.19
N PHE A 193 -5.69 13.21 7.96
CA PHE A 193 -4.44 13.75 8.49
C PHE A 193 -4.64 14.89 9.50
N SER A 194 -3.72 15.00 10.46
CA SER A 194 -3.69 16.13 11.41
C SER A 194 -3.51 17.48 10.69
N PRO A 195 -3.89 18.62 11.31
CA PRO A 195 -3.63 19.95 10.75
C PRO A 195 -2.16 20.18 10.35
N GLY A 196 -1.21 19.73 11.17
CA GLY A 196 0.22 19.89 10.88
C GLY A 196 0.66 19.04 9.68
N SER A 197 0.22 17.79 9.60
CA SER A 197 0.55 16.91 8.48
C SER A 197 -0.07 17.39 7.17
N ARG A 198 -1.28 17.97 7.21
CA ARG A 198 -1.89 18.62 6.03
C ARG A 198 -1.07 19.80 5.52
N GLU A 199 -0.51 20.60 6.42
CA GLU A 199 0.35 21.73 6.03
C GLU A 199 1.66 21.25 5.41
N VAL A 200 2.26 20.19 5.96
CA VAL A 200 3.44 19.53 5.38
C VAL A 200 3.13 19.00 3.98
N LEU A 201 2.03 18.25 3.82
CA LEU A 201 1.61 17.72 2.52
C LEU A 201 1.37 18.82 1.49
N ARG A 202 0.67 19.90 1.87
CA ARG A 202 0.42 21.05 0.99
C ARG A 202 1.71 21.75 0.55
N ARG A 203 2.71 21.79 1.42
CA ARG A 203 4.01 22.41 1.14
C ARG A 203 4.89 21.55 0.24
N LEU A 204 4.93 20.24 0.48
CA LEU A 204 5.77 19.30 -0.28
C LEU A 204 5.12 18.89 -1.61
N PHE A 205 3.79 18.82 -1.65
CA PHE A 205 3.01 18.32 -2.78
C PHE A 205 1.88 19.30 -3.14
N PRO A 206 2.20 20.55 -3.56
CA PRO A 206 1.19 21.57 -3.84
C PRO A 206 0.22 21.18 -4.96
N ASP A 207 0.65 20.30 -5.87
CA ASP A 207 -0.13 19.84 -7.01
C ASP A 207 -0.83 18.48 -6.77
N ALA A 208 -0.80 17.96 -5.54
CA ALA A 208 -1.42 16.68 -5.21
C ALA A 208 -2.89 16.61 -5.63
N LEU A 209 -3.32 15.44 -6.11
CA LEU A 209 -4.74 15.20 -6.36
C LEU A 209 -5.44 14.96 -5.01
N ILE A 210 -6.47 15.76 -4.74
CA ILE A 210 -7.21 15.71 -3.47
C ILE A 210 -8.44 14.83 -3.65
N ALA A 211 -8.51 13.73 -2.91
CA ALA A 211 -9.66 12.84 -2.90
C ALA A 211 -10.80 13.38 -2.05
N THR A 212 -12.03 13.02 -2.41
CA THR A 212 -13.22 13.30 -1.61
C THR A 212 -13.36 12.31 -0.45
N GLY A 213 -14.24 12.60 0.50
CA GLY A 213 -14.57 11.65 1.56
C GLY A 213 -15.23 10.37 1.05
N ASP A 214 -16.03 10.47 -0.02
CA ASP A 214 -16.72 9.33 -0.63
C ASP A 214 -15.72 8.39 -1.33
N ASP A 215 -14.76 8.96 -2.07
CA ASP A 215 -13.70 8.18 -2.70
C ASP A 215 -12.80 7.49 -1.65
N ALA A 216 -12.47 8.20 -0.57
CA ALA A 216 -11.68 7.64 0.52
C ALA A 216 -12.44 6.50 1.23
N ALA A 217 -13.74 6.66 1.47
CA ALA A 217 -14.60 5.62 2.06
C ALA A 217 -14.74 4.38 1.16
N ALA A 218 -14.52 4.53 -0.15
CA ALA A 218 -14.43 3.42 -1.11
C ALA A 218 -13.02 2.79 -1.20
N LEU A 219 -12.10 3.14 -0.28
CA LEU A 219 -10.67 2.81 -0.32
C LEU A 219 -9.96 3.26 -1.61
N GLY A 220 -10.44 4.34 -2.26
CA GLY A 220 -9.92 4.83 -3.54
C GLY A 220 -8.43 5.17 -3.53
N LEU A 221 -7.86 5.41 -2.35
CA LEU A 221 -6.44 5.70 -2.17
C LEU A 221 -5.57 4.47 -1.93
N ASN A 222 -6.18 3.32 -1.69
CA ASN A 222 -5.48 2.05 -1.66
C ASN A 222 -5.25 1.54 -3.08
N ALA A 223 -4.43 2.29 -3.82
CA ALA A 223 -4.20 2.17 -5.25
C ALA A 223 -2.70 1.98 -5.56
N VAL A 224 -2.42 1.38 -6.72
CA VAL A 224 -1.06 1.22 -7.25
C VAL A 224 -0.96 1.92 -8.59
N SER A 225 0.12 2.69 -8.78
CA SER A 225 0.41 3.38 -10.02
C SER A 225 1.75 2.97 -10.59
N ASP A 226 1.81 2.78 -11.91
CA ASP A 226 3.07 2.57 -12.64
C ASP A 226 3.63 3.86 -13.29
N GLY A 227 3.00 5.01 -13.02
CA GLY A 227 3.30 6.30 -13.64
C GLY A 227 2.37 6.67 -14.81
N ARG A 228 1.60 5.70 -15.33
CA ARG A 228 0.54 5.93 -16.33
C ARG A 228 -0.77 5.27 -15.92
N HIS A 229 -0.77 3.99 -15.62
CA HIS A 229 -1.96 3.24 -15.21
C HIS A 229 -2.09 3.32 -13.69
N VAL A 230 -3.30 3.63 -13.21
CA VAL A 230 -3.61 3.68 -11.77
C VAL A 230 -4.65 2.62 -11.49
N LEU A 231 -4.26 1.53 -10.86
CA LEU A 231 -5.18 0.48 -10.43
C LEU A 231 -5.75 0.86 -9.07
N LEU A 232 -7.07 1.05 -9.01
CA LEU A 232 -7.79 1.52 -7.83
C LEU A 232 -9.17 0.86 -7.72
N PRO A 233 -9.80 0.88 -6.54
CA PRO A 233 -11.16 0.35 -6.38
C PRO A 233 -12.15 0.98 -7.36
N GLN A 234 -12.91 0.14 -8.06
CA GLN A 234 -13.90 0.60 -9.04
C GLN A 234 -15.01 1.48 -8.44
N ALA A 235 -15.25 1.36 -7.13
CA ALA A 235 -16.23 2.15 -6.40
C ALA A 235 -15.81 3.60 -6.14
N ALA A 236 -14.51 3.93 -6.24
CA ALA A 236 -13.98 5.30 -6.07
C ALA A 236 -14.15 6.13 -7.35
N VAL A 237 -15.40 6.24 -7.82
CA VAL A 237 -15.78 6.80 -9.12
C VAL A 237 -15.34 8.25 -9.31
N GLY A 238 -15.23 9.02 -8.22
CA GLY A 238 -14.82 10.42 -8.24
C GLY A 238 -13.36 10.63 -8.64
N LEU A 239 -12.50 9.62 -8.48
CA LEU A 239 -11.08 9.72 -8.83
C LEU A 239 -10.81 9.53 -10.33
N PHE A 240 -11.68 8.84 -11.06
CA PHE A 240 -11.42 8.47 -12.46
C PHE A 240 -11.31 9.68 -13.39
N GLY A 241 -12.19 10.68 -13.25
CA GLY A 241 -12.15 11.91 -14.06
C GLY A 241 -10.87 12.71 -13.82
N PRO A 242 -10.60 13.14 -12.57
CA PRO A 242 -9.39 13.88 -12.21
C PRO A 242 -8.07 13.19 -12.59
N LEU A 243 -8.00 11.85 -12.49
CA LEU A 243 -6.82 11.09 -12.93
C LEU A 243 -6.64 11.19 -14.46
N ARG A 244 -7.71 11.06 -15.25
CA ARG A 244 -7.65 11.20 -16.72
C ARG A 244 -7.27 12.60 -17.15
N GLU A 245 -7.79 13.62 -16.49
CA GLU A 245 -7.44 15.03 -16.74
C GLU A 245 -5.94 15.29 -16.54
N ARG A 246 -5.31 14.54 -15.62
CA ARG A 246 -3.87 14.56 -15.37
C ARG A 246 -3.06 13.62 -16.28
N GLY A 247 -3.70 12.95 -17.24
CA GLY A 247 -3.06 12.07 -18.21
C GLY A 247 -2.79 10.65 -17.72
N PHE A 248 -3.35 10.24 -16.57
CA PHE A 248 -3.33 8.84 -16.14
C PHE A 248 -4.45 8.03 -16.81
N GLU A 249 -4.28 6.72 -16.84
CA GLU A 249 -5.30 5.73 -17.21
C GLU A 249 -5.78 4.98 -15.96
N PRO A 250 -6.86 5.42 -15.29
CA PRO A 250 -7.40 4.72 -14.14
C PRO A 250 -8.05 3.39 -14.56
N VAL A 251 -7.70 2.33 -13.86
CA VAL A 251 -8.15 0.95 -14.07
C VAL A 251 -8.90 0.49 -12.82
N GLY A 252 -10.22 0.33 -12.95
CA GLY A 252 -11.08 -0.08 -11.84
C GLY A 252 -10.90 -1.56 -11.51
N MET A 253 -10.67 -1.86 -10.23
CA MET A 253 -10.56 -3.21 -9.69
C MET A 253 -11.71 -3.52 -8.74
N ASP A 254 -12.25 -4.74 -8.82
CA ASP A 254 -13.18 -5.27 -7.84
C ASP A 254 -12.43 -6.14 -6.82
N LEU A 255 -12.40 -5.70 -5.56
CA LEU A 255 -11.75 -6.39 -4.45
C LEU A 255 -12.69 -6.45 -3.23
N GLY A 256 -14.00 -6.54 -3.47
CA GLY A 256 -15.02 -6.48 -2.43
C GLY A 256 -14.83 -7.48 -1.28
N GLU A 257 -14.29 -8.67 -1.54
CA GLU A 257 -14.02 -9.66 -0.50
C GLU A 257 -12.77 -9.33 0.32
N LEU A 258 -11.74 -8.77 -0.31
CA LEU A 258 -10.52 -8.32 0.38
C LEU A 258 -10.80 -7.06 1.20
N LEU A 259 -11.73 -6.20 0.75
CA LEU A 259 -12.19 -5.02 1.48
C LEU A 259 -12.78 -5.36 2.85
N LYS A 260 -13.36 -6.56 3.04
CA LYS A 260 -13.84 -7.03 4.35
C LYS A 260 -12.72 -7.13 5.40
N GLY A 261 -11.47 -7.29 4.98
CA GLY A 261 -10.27 -7.23 5.83
C GLY A 261 -9.74 -5.80 6.04
N GLY A 262 -10.33 -4.82 5.36
CA GLY A 262 -9.90 -3.42 5.41
C GLY A 262 -8.72 -3.10 4.49
N GLY A 263 -8.55 -3.85 3.40
CA GLY A 263 -7.50 -3.63 2.41
C GLY A 263 -8.01 -3.76 0.97
N SER A 264 -7.25 -3.23 0.01
CA SER A 264 -7.58 -3.29 -1.42
C SER A 264 -6.31 -3.46 -2.28
N VAL A 265 -6.25 -2.80 -3.45
CA VAL A 265 -5.21 -2.99 -4.47
C VAL A 265 -3.82 -2.86 -3.86
N LYS A 266 -3.54 -1.74 -3.17
CA LYS A 266 -2.23 -1.48 -2.60
C LYS A 266 -1.90 -2.42 -1.46
N CYS A 267 -2.82 -2.70 -0.54
CA CYS A 267 -2.55 -3.63 0.56
C CYS A 267 -2.12 -5.02 0.06
N CYS A 268 -2.71 -5.49 -1.06
CA CYS A 268 -2.36 -6.78 -1.67
C CYS A 268 -1.02 -6.77 -2.43
N THR A 269 -0.37 -5.61 -2.57
CA THR A 269 0.74 -5.40 -3.51
C THR A 269 1.94 -4.70 -2.84
N GLN A 270 3.02 -5.44 -2.60
CA GLN A 270 4.30 -4.87 -2.22
C GLN A 270 5.17 -4.65 -3.46
N GLU A 271 5.76 -3.47 -3.62
CA GLU A 271 6.68 -3.21 -4.74
C GLU A 271 8.13 -3.53 -4.36
N LEU A 272 8.84 -4.27 -5.22
CA LEU A 272 10.13 -4.89 -4.92
C LEU A 272 11.36 -4.01 -5.21
N ARG A 273 11.15 -2.71 -5.50
CA ARG A 273 12.10 -1.64 -5.90
C ARG A 273 13.59 -2.03 -5.83
N GLU A 274 14.15 -2.33 -7.00
CA GLU A 274 15.57 -2.66 -7.19
C GLU A 274 16.47 -1.43 -7.33
#